data_AF-A0A5A7MYN5-F1
#
_entry.id   AF-A0A5A7MYN5-F1
#
_cell.length_a   1.000
_cell.length_b   1.000
_cell.length_c   1.000
_cell.angle_alpha   90.00
_cell.angle_beta   90.00
_cell.angle_gamma   90.00
#
_symmetry.space_group_name_H-M   'P 1'
#
loop_
_entity.id
_entity.type
_entity.pdbx_description
1 polymer ?
#
loop_
_entity_poly.entity_id
_entity_poly.type
_entity_poly.pdbx_seq_one_letter_code
_entity_poly.pdbx_strand_id
1 'polypeptide(L)'
;MFGITASESWTVEKLVLLAPGDTVAVGAYDMTFQGVEPVAGPNYTAVRGQFSVQKNGAFLTDLYPEQRSFSSPPMETTEAAIYPLIGGDLYAVVGDPDGDGRWSARLYFKPLISWIWLGVCLMVLGGAFSLSDRRLRVGAPKRKAKSLPQKPLMDPAE
;
A
#
# COMPACT_ATOMS: atom_id res chain seq x y z
N MET A 1 14.11 -26.98 3.45
CA MET A 1 12.99 -26.68 4.36
C MET A 1 13.41 -25.67 5.44
N PHE A 2 13.92 -24.48 5.06
CA PHE A 2 14.17 -23.36 6.00
C PHE A 2 13.32 -22.12 5.65
N GLY A 3 12.69 -22.08 4.48
CA GLY A 3 11.83 -20.97 4.06
C GLY A 3 10.38 -21.06 4.54
N ILE A 4 9.91 -22.24 4.93
CA ILE A 4 8.50 -22.48 5.32
C ILE A 4 8.28 -22.21 6.81
N THR A 5 9.33 -22.19 7.63
CA THR A 5 9.22 -21.94 9.09
C THR A 5 9.30 -20.45 9.45
N ALA A 6 9.68 -19.58 8.51
CA ALA A 6 9.75 -18.12 8.74
C ALA A 6 8.50 -17.36 8.25
N SER A 7 7.60 -18.03 7.53
CA SER A 7 6.49 -17.40 6.80
C SER A 7 5.19 -17.29 7.58
N GLU A 8 5.10 -17.87 8.77
CA GLU A 8 3.96 -17.62 9.65
C GLU A 8 4.16 -16.26 10.36
N SER A 9 3.19 -15.36 10.24
CA SER A 9 2.80 -14.48 11.35
C SER A 9 3.55 -13.15 11.61
N TRP A 10 4.23 -12.55 10.64
CA TRP A 10 4.92 -11.25 10.88
C TRP A 10 4.00 -10.01 10.82
N THR A 11 2.74 -10.14 10.39
CA THR A 11 1.76 -9.06 10.51
C THR A 11 1.27 -8.98 11.95
N VAL A 12 1.48 -7.84 12.60
CA VAL A 12 0.96 -7.60 13.95
C VAL A 12 -0.30 -6.77 13.84
N GLU A 13 -1.41 -7.31 14.31
CA GLU A 13 -2.70 -6.62 14.42
C GLU A 13 -3.08 -6.45 15.89
N LYS A 14 -3.52 -5.25 16.28
CA LYS A 14 -4.02 -4.94 17.61
C LYS A 14 -5.33 -4.17 17.49
N LEU A 15 -6.40 -4.78 17.99
CA LEU A 15 -7.69 -4.13 18.22
C LEU A 15 -7.80 -3.86 19.71
N VAL A 16 -7.80 -2.59 20.07
CA VAL A 16 -7.71 -2.16 21.48
C VAL A 16 -8.59 -0.94 21.70
N LEU A 17 -9.08 -0.79 22.93
CA LEU A 17 -9.71 0.44 23.40
C LEU A 17 -8.66 1.26 24.12
N LEU A 18 -8.48 2.51 23.70
CA LEU A 18 -7.43 3.39 24.19
C LEU A 18 -8.02 4.65 24.80
N ALA A 19 -7.52 5.01 25.97
CA ALA A 19 -7.64 6.35 26.52
C ALA A 19 -6.48 7.23 26.05
N PRO A 20 -6.66 8.56 25.94
CA PRO A 20 -5.55 9.47 25.69
C PRO A 20 -4.39 9.25 26.68
N GLY A 21 -3.18 9.04 26.15
CA GLY A 21 -1.97 8.68 26.89
C GLY A 21 -1.60 7.19 26.81
N ASP A 22 -2.52 6.30 26.43
CA ASP A 22 -2.24 4.87 26.36
C ASP A 22 -1.24 4.56 25.23
N THR A 23 -0.30 3.66 25.52
CA THR A 23 0.73 3.23 24.58
C THR A 23 0.59 1.75 24.27
N VAL A 24 0.65 1.41 22.99
CA VAL A 24 0.49 0.05 22.49
C VAL A 24 1.71 -0.33 21.65
N ALA A 25 2.34 -1.44 22.01
CA ALA A 25 3.42 -2.01 21.21
C ALA A 25 2.84 -2.77 20.00
N VAL A 26 3.25 -2.37 18.80
CA VAL A 26 2.87 -2.96 17.51
C VAL A 26 4.14 -3.36 16.76
N GLY A 27 4.56 -4.61 16.95
CA GLY A 27 5.84 -5.10 16.43
C GLY A 27 7.03 -4.46 17.17
N ALA A 28 7.85 -3.69 16.44
CA ALA A 28 9.00 -2.96 17.00
C ALA A 28 8.71 -1.47 17.24
N TYR A 29 7.45 -1.05 17.16
CA TYR A 29 7.02 0.33 17.28
C TYR A 29 6.07 0.50 18.45
N ASP A 30 6.25 1.57 19.21
CA ASP A 30 5.36 1.98 20.27
C ASP A 30 4.44 3.08 19.75
N MET A 31 3.13 2.85 19.82
CA MET A 31 2.12 3.78 19.32
C MET A 31 1.34 4.34 20.51
N THR A 32 1.57 5.61 20.81
CA THR A 32 0.87 6.34 21.88
C THR A 32 -0.34 7.06 21.30
N PHE A 33 -1.53 6.78 21.81
CA PHE A 33 -2.74 7.48 21.45
C PHE A 33 -2.82 8.81 22.21
N GLN A 34 -2.81 9.94 21.50
CA GLN A 34 -2.88 11.27 22.10
C GLN A 34 -4.33 11.75 22.29
N GLY A 35 -5.28 11.10 21.63
CA GLY A 35 -6.70 11.43 21.70
C GLY A 35 -7.31 11.64 20.32
N VAL A 36 -8.49 12.25 20.30
CA VAL A 36 -9.21 12.64 19.09
C VAL A 36 -9.55 14.11 19.09
N GLU A 37 -9.62 14.66 17.89
CA GLU A 37 -10.02 16.03 17.60
C GLU A 37 -11.16 16.02 16.58
N PRO A 38 -12.25 16.76 16.81
CA PRO A 38 -13.25 17.02 15.78
C PRO A 38 -12.69 18.01 14.75
N VAL A 39 -12.72 17.61 13.47
CA VAL A 39 -12.22 18.39 12.34
C VAL A 39 -13.37 18.69 11.38
N ALA A 40 -13.56 19.97 11.02
CA ALA A 40 -14.51 20.36 9.99
C ALA A 40 -13.82 20.41 8.62
N GLY A 41 -14.22 19.53 7.70
CA GLY A 41 -13.82 19.55 6.31
C GLY A 41 -14.76 20.39 5.44
N PRO A 42 -14.44 20.61 4.15
CA PRO A 42 -15.26 21.43 3.26
C PRO A 42 -16.69 20.91 3.04
N ASN A 43 -16.86 19.58 2.98
CA ASN A 43 -18.13 18.90 2.73
C ASN A 43 -18.38 17.74 3.70
N TYR A 44 -17.61 17.64 4.79
CA TYR A 44 -17.67 16.55 5.75
C TYR A 44 -17.28 17.05 7.13
N THR A 45 -17.76 16.39 8.17
CA THR A 45 -17.20 16.49 9.52
C THR A 45 -16.38 15.24 9.80
N ALA A 46 -15.28 15.34 10.51
CA ALA A 46 -14.43 14.21 10.81
C ALA A 46 -14.05 14.18 12.29
N VAL A 47 -13.80 12.99 12.79
CA VAL A 47 -13.08 12.75 14.03
C VAL A 47 -11.69 12.27 13.66
N ARG A 48 -10.68 13.08 13.96
CA ARG A 48 -9.28 12.76 13.70
C ARG A 48 -8.64 12.21 14.96
N GLY A 49 -8.20 10.97 14.93
CA GLY A 49 -7.32 10.41 15.96
C GLY A 49 -5.89 10.91 15.78
N GLN A 50 -5.15 11.04 16.87
CA GLN A 50 -3.72 11.35 16.84
C GLN A 50 -2.94 10.24 17.53
N PHE A 51 -2.00 9.63 16.80
CA PHE A 51 -1.12 8.59 17.30
C PHE A 51 0.33 9.01 17.10
N SER A 52 1.11 9.03 18.18
CA SER A 52 2.55 9.26 18.09
C SER A 52 3.29 7.93 18.05
N VAL A 53 4.14 7.77 17.04
CA VAL A 53 4.90 6.53 16.81
C VAL A 53 6.34 6.74 17.22
N GLN A 54 6.82 5.83 18.07
CA GLN A 54 8.20 5.78 18.52
C GLN A 54 8.82 4.43 18.18
N LYS A 55 10.14 4.43 17.98
CA LYS A 55 10.93 3.21 17.79
C LYS A 55 12.16 3.29 18.68
N ASN A 56 12.33 2.32 19.58
CA ASN A 56 13.44 2.29 20.55
C ASN A 56 13.56 3.60 21.36
N GLY A 57 12.42 4.19 21.77
CA GLY A 57 12.38 5.44 22.52
C GLY A 57 12.70 6.71 21.72
N ALA A 58 12.93 6.61 20.41
CA ALA A 58 13.08 7.77 19.53
C ALA A 58 11.77 8.02 18.77
N PHE A 59 11.37 9.30 18.69
CA PHE A 59 10.25 9.72 17.86
C PHE A 59 10.50 9.39 16.39
N LEU A 60 9.50 8.78 15.75
CA LEU A 60 9.54 8.43 14.34
C LEU A 60 8.60 9.33 13.52
N THR A 61 7.31 9.36 13.86
CA THR A 61 6.29 10.12 13.14
C THR A 61 5.00 10.19 13.95
N ASP A 62 4.11 11.10 13.59
CA ASP A 62 2.70 11.05 14.02
C ASP A 62 1.81 10.51 12.89
N LEU A 63 0.75 9.82 13.27
CA LEU A 63 -0.30 9.28 12.40
C LEU A 63 -1.63 9.93 12.77
N TYR A 64 -2.37 10.35 11.74
CA TYR A 64 -3.62 11.10 11.88
C TYR A 64 -4.78 10.36 11.18
N PRO A 65 -5.26 9.21 11.70
CA PRO A 65 -6.41 8.54 11.12
C PRO A 65 -7.68 9.38 11.29
N GLU A 66 -8.61 9.28 10.34
CA GLU A 66 -9.85 10.05 10.36
C GLU A 66 -11.07 9.16 10.18
N GLN A 67 -12.13 9.43 10.92
CA GLN A 67 -13.47 8.93 10.64
C GLN A 67 -14.30 10.12 10.13
N ARG A 68 -14.75 10.07 8.88
CA ARG A 68 -15.48 11.14 8.20
C ARG A 68 -16.96 10.82 8.14
N SER A 69 -17.79 11.82 8.38
CA SER A 69 -19.24 11.80 8.27
C SER A 69 -19.69 12.85 7.26
N PHE A 70 -20.47 12.42 6.28
CA PHE A 70 -21.07 13.26 5.26
C PHE A 70 -22.56 13.39 5.55
N SER A 71 -23.12 14.58 5.38
CA SER A 71 -24.53 14.86 5.70
C SER A 71 -25.47 14.70 4.49
N SER A 72 -24.95 14.77 3.26
CA SER A 72 -25.76 14.71 2.04
C SER A 72 -24.99 14.11 0.86
N PRO A 73 -25.18 12.81 0.54
CA PRO A 73 -25.98 11.83 1.29
C PRO A 73 -25.36 11.48 2.66
N PRO A 74 -26.16 11.04 3.65
CA PRO A 74 -25.65 10.54 4.92
C PRO A 74 -24.79 9.30 4.73
N MET A 75 -23.48 9.42 4.95
CA MET A 75 -22.54 8.29 4.90
C MET A 75 -21.37 8.52 5.84
N GLU A 76 -20.85 7.43 6.40
CA GLU A 76 -19.66 7.43 7.23
C GLU A 76 -18.55 6.65 6.53
N THR A 77 -17.34 7.19 6.53
CA THR A 77 -16.15 6.56 5.96
C THR A 77 -14.99 6.65 6.95
N THR A 78 -14.08 5.69 6.88
CA THR A 78 -12.89 5.68 7.73
C THR A 78 -11.65 5.74 6.86
N GLU A 79 -10.80 6.73 7.10
CA GLU A 79 -9.49 6.88 6.50
C GLU A 79 -8.41 6.41 7.47
N ALA A 80 -7.74 5.32 7.08
CA ALA A 80 -6.58 4.82 7.78
C ALA A 80 -5.39 5.77 7.56
N ALA A 81 -4.65 6.07 8.62
CA ALA A 81 -3.35 6.70 8.48
C ALA A 81 -2.31 5.62 8.20
N ILE A 82 -1.52 5.84 7.15
CA ILE A 82 -0.51 4.90 6.67
C ILE A 82 0.84 5.60 6.67
N TYR A 83 1.84 4.97 7.27
CA TYR A 83 3.22 5.41 7.18
C TYR A 83 4.09 4.28 6.61
N PRO A 84 4.64 4.45 5.40
CA PRO A 84 5.50 3.45 4.79
C PRO A 84 6.92 3.52 5.36
N LEU A 85 7.50 2.37 5.71
CA LEU A 85 8.91 2.25 6.07
C LEU A 85 9.64 1.25 5.17
N ILE A 86 10.97 1.28 5.23
CA ILE A 86 11.83 0.32 4.53
C ILE A 86 11.54 -1.13 4.99
N GLY A 87 11.23 -1.30 6.28
CA GLY A 87 10.97 -2.62 6.87
C GLY A 87 9.51 -3.09 6.84
N GLY A 88 8.57 -2.24 6.43
CA GLY A 88 7.13 -2.51 6.51
C GLY A 88 6.30 -1.24 6.68
N ASP A 89 4.99 -1.37 6.54
CA ASP A 89 4.06 -0.24 6.64
C ASP A 89 3.29 -0.29 7.95
N LEU A 90 3.16 0.87 8.60
CA LEU A 90 2.34 1.06 9.79
C LEU A 90 0.98 1.61 9.38
N TYR A 91 -0.08 1.07 9.98
CA TYR A 91 -1.45 1.51 9.79
C TYR A 91 -2.08 1.81 11.14
N ALA A 92 -2.74 2.95 11.23
CA ALA A 92 -3.63 3.28 12.34
C ALA A 92 -5.03 3.55 11.81
N VAL A 93 -6.03 3.06 12.52
CA VAL A 93 -7.44 3.33 12.25
C VAL A 93 -8.09 3.67 13.57
N VAL A 94 -8.77 4.82 13.62
CA VAL A 94 -9.63 5.21 14.74
C VAL A 94 -11.07 4.78 14.41
N GLY A 95 -11.75 4.20 15.38
CA GLY A 95 -13.17 3.85 15.31
C GLY A 95 -13.97 4.64 16.33
N ASP A 96 -15.13 4.10 16.71
CA ASP A 96 -16.08 4.78 17.57
C ASP A 96 -15.64 4.83 19.05
N PRO A 97 -16.13 5.83 19.81
CA PRO A 97 -15.97 5.88 21.25
C PRO A 97 -16.86 4.86 21.98
N ASP A 98 -16.38 4.34 23.10
CA ASP A 98 -17.06 3.34 23.94
C ASP A 98 -17.98 3.97 25.02
N GLY A 99 -18.25 5.27 24.93
CA GLY A 99 -19.06 6.02 25.92
C GLY A 99 -18.32 6.44 27.19
N ASP A 100 -17.30 5.69 27.63
CA ASP A 100 -16.48 5.99 28.82
C ASP A 100 -15.22 6.84 28.53
N GLY A 101 -15.21 7.59 27.41
CA GLY A 101 -14.06 8.40 26.99
C GLY A 101 -12.90 7.63 26.37
N ARG A 102 -13.05 6.32 26.15
CA ARG A 102 -12.13 5.46 25.40
C ARG A 102 -12.54 5.36 23.94
N TRP A 103 -11.55 5.15 23.08
CA TRP A 103 -11.72 5.05 21.64
C TRP A 103 -11.26 3.70 21.14
N SER A 104 -12.05 3.08 20.25
CA SER A 104 -11.61 1.87 19.56
C SER A 104 -10.53 2.23 18.54
N ALA A 105 -9.43 1.50 18.56
CA ALA A 105 -8.31 1.69 17.63
C ALA A 105 -7.90 0.34 17.05
N ARG A 106 -7.62 0.34 15.74
CA ARG A 106 -7.03 -0.81 15.04
C ARG A 106 -5.68 -0.43 14.51
N LEU A 107 -4.65 -1.09 15.01
CA LEU A 107 -3.26 -0.85 14.65
C LEU A 107 -2.71 -2.06 13.92
N TYR A 108 -2.01 -1.80 12.82
CA TYR A 108 -1.38 -2.85 12.02
C TYR A 108 0.07 -2.51 11.72
N PHE A 109 0.93 -3.50 11.80
CA PHE A 109 2.24 -3.47 11.18
C PHE A 109 2.32 -4.58 10.13
N LYS A 110 2.48 -4.19 8.87
CA LYS A 110 2.60 -5.12 7.74
C LYS A 110 4.03 -5.08 7.19
N PRO A 111 4.91 -6.01 7.62
CA PRO A 111 6.24 -6.09 7.07
C PRO A 111 6.24 -6.56 5.61
N LEU A 112 7.32 -6.24 4.91
CA LEU A 112 7.62 -6.71 3.55
C LEU A 112 6.79 -6.11 2.39
N ILE A 113 5.84 -5.20 2.63
CA ILE A 113 5.11 -4.55 1.52
C ILE A 113 6.07 -3.82 0.56
N SER A 114 7.10 -3.17 1.10
CA SER A 114 8.14 -2.49 0.33
C SER A 114 8.90 -3.42 -0.64
N TRP A 115 8.94 -4.74 -0.38
CA TRP A 115 9.59 -5.71 -1.26
C TRP A 115 8.77 -6.04 -2.51
N ILE A 116 7.45 -5.85 -2.48
CA ILE A 116 6.60 -5.98 -3.67
C ILE A 116 7.02 -4.93 -4.71
N TRP A 117 7.22 -3.69 -4.26
CA TRP A 117 7.72 -2.61 -5.09
C TRP A 117 9.12 -2.88 -5.63
N LEU A 118 10.00 -3.46 -4.81
CA LEU A 118 11.32 -3.90 -5.28
C LEU A 118 11.20 -4.93 -6.43
N GLY A 119 10.29 -5.90 -6.30
CA GLY A 119 10.02 -6.89 -7.35
C GLY A 119 9.51 -6.25 -8.64
N VAL A 120 8.59 -5.28 -8.54
CA VAL A 120 8.10 -4.51 -9.70
C VAL A 120 9.25 -3.74 -10.36
N CYS A 121 10.08 -3.04 -9.59
CA CYS A 121 11.25 -2.35 -10.11
C CYS A 121 12.21 -3.30 -10.84
N LEU A 122 12.45 -4.50 -10.29
CA LEU A 122 13.31 -5.50 -10.91
C LEU A 122 12.72 -6.02 -12.23
N MET A 123 11.41 -6.24 -12.31
CA MET A 123 10.72 -6.63 -13.54
C MET A 123 10.81 -5.54 -14.62
N VAL A 124 10.61 -4.27 -14.23
CA VAL A 124 10.74 -3.12 -15.13
C VAL A 124 12.17 -3.02 -15.66
N LEU A 125 13.18 -3.15 -14.79
CA LEU A 125 14.59 -3.14 -15.19
C LEU A 125 14.90 -4.33 -16.12
N GLY A 126 14.45 -5.53 -15.78
CA GLY A 126 14.63 -6.72 -16.62
C GLY A 126 14.00 -6.56 -18.02
N GLY A 127 12.79 -5.99 -18.08
CA GLY A 127 12.13 -5.65 -19.34
C GLY A 127 12.87 -4.58 -20.13
N ALA A 128 13.34 -3.52 -19.46
CA ALA A 128 14.12 -2.45 -20.07
C ALA A 128 15.44 -2.98 -20.65
N PHE A 129 16.19 -3.79 -19.89
CA PHE A 129 17.42 -4.42 -20.37
C PHE A 129 17.17 -5.36 -21.56
N SER A 130 16.09 -6.15 -21.53
CA SER A 130 15.69 -7.04 -22.62
C SER A 130 15.35 -6.29 -23.92
N LEU A 131 14.71 -5.12 -23.81
CA LEU A 131 14.36 -4.28 -24.96
C LEU A 131 15.54 -3.45 -25.48
N SER A 132 16.43 -2.99 -24.61
CA SER A 132 17.60 -2.19 -24.97
C SER A 132 18.72 -3.01 -25.60
N ASP A 133 18.90 -4.28 -25.20
CA ASP A 133 19.91 -5.13 -25.82
C ASP A 133 19.36 -5.83 -27.08
N ARG A 134 19.73 -5.30 -28.25
CA ARG A 134 19.41 -5.86 -29.58
C ARG A 134 19.86 -7.33 -29.73
N ARG A 135 20.79 -7.82 -28.90
CA ARG A 135 21.30 -9.21 -28.91
C ARG A 135 20.42 -10.19 -28.13
N LEU A 136 19.63 -9.72 -27.16
CA LEU A 136 18.74 -10.53 -26.33
C LEU A 136 17.30 -10.58 -26.84
N ARG A 137 17.04 -10.08 -28.07
CA ARG A 137 15.76 -10.21 -28.78
C ARG A 137 15.45 -11.68 -29.12
N VAL A 138 15.05 -12.47 -28.11
CA VAL A 138 14.47 -13.79 -28.30
C VAL A 138 12.99 -13.57 -28.65
N GLY A 139 12.65 -13.72 -29.94
CA GLY A 139 11.25 -13.68 -30.40
C GLY A 139 10.87 -12.49 -31.28
N ALA A 140 11.81 -11.65 -31.74
CA ALA A 140 11.48 -10.65 -32.75
C ALA A 140 10.91 -11.35 -34.00
N PRO A 141 9.63 -11.10 -34.39
CA PRO A 141 9.04 -11.78 -35.53
C PRO A 141 9.85 -11.43 -36.77
N LYS A 142 10.49 -12.44 -37.38
CA LYS A 142 11.12 -12.27 -38.70
C LYS A 142 10.03 -11.81 -39.64
N ARG A 143 10.17 -10.59 -40.15
CA ARG A 143 9.27 -10.01 -41.15
C ARG A 143 9.12 -11.02 -42.29
N LYS A 144 7.94 -11.64 -42.43
CA LYS A 144 7.66 -12.50 -43.59
C LYS A 144 7.90 -11.66 -44.85
N ALA A 145 8.81 -12.11 -45.71
CA ALA A 145 9.05 -11.49 -46.99
C ALA A 145 7.72 -11.43 -47.75
N LYS A 146 7.35 -10.23 -48.21
CA LYS A 146 6.16 -10.01 -49.03
C LYS A 146 6.38 -10.78 -50.33
N SER A 147 5.64 -11.87 -50.54
CA SER A 147 5.67 -12.59 -51.82
C SER A 147 5.27 -11.61 -52.91
N LEU A 148 6.19 -11.36 -53.86
CA LEU A 148 5.91 -10.53 -55.02
C LEU A 148 4.78 -11.17 -55.83
N PRO A 149 3.81 -10.39 -56.35
CA PRO A 149 2.76 -10.93 -57.20
C PRO A 149 3.39 -11.52 -58.46
N GLN A 150 3.11 -12.80 -58.74
CA GLN A 150 3.47 -13.42 -60.01
C GLN A 150 2.73 -12.70 -61.13
N LYS A 151 3.50 -12.11 -62.05
CA LYS A 151 2.99 -11.50 -63.27
C LYS A 151 2.37 -12.61 -64.14
N PRO A 152 1.09 -12.53 -64.55
CA PRO A 152 0.53 -13.49 -65.48
C PRO A 152 1.32 -13.44 -66.77
N LEU A 153 1.78 -14.60 -67.25
CA LEU A 153 2.35 -14.75 -68.58
C LEU A 153 1.23 -14.41 -69.57
N MET A 154 1.43 -13.35 -70.36
CA MET A 154 0.57 -13.08 -71.50
C MET A 154 0.93 -14.12 -72.56
N ASP A 155 -0.02 -14.99 -72.90
CA ASP A 155 0.14 -15.87 -74.05
C ASP A 155 0.26 -15.03 -75.33
N PRO A 156 1.19 -15.38 -76.24
CA PRO A 156 1.27 -14.72 -77.53
C PRO A 156 0.01 -15.03 -78.32
N ALA A 157 -0.66 -13.97 -78.78
CA ALA A 157 -1.80 -14.04 -79.68
C ALA A 157 -1.41 -14.78 -80.97
N GLU A 158 -2.14 -15.84 -81.27
CA GLU A 158 -2.37 -16.31 -82.64
C GLU A 158 -3.59 -15.61 -83.24
#